data_AF-A0A9W8AD82-F1
#
_entry.id   AF-A0A9W8AD82-F1
#
_cell.length_a   1.000
_cell.length_b   1.000
_cell.length_c   1.000
_cell.angle_alpha   90.00
_cell.angle_beta   90.00
_cell.angle_gamma   90.00
#
_symmetry.space_group_name_H-M   'P 1'
#
loop_
_entity.id
_entity.type
_entity.pdbx_description
1 polymer ?
#
loop_
_entity_poly.entity_id
_entity_poly.type
_entity_poly.pdbx_seq_one_letter_code
_entity_poly.pdbx_strand_id
1 'polypeptide(L)'
;MSALRILRSGLTARSLSTSTPSVTSLASALKMLHLSSTASLHTSAFRAENKDDLKYQRPNLGASPLFDLNRSASEAGAAGGDVSRSQTDNFESLKTSEFTFKTANYKTGYRKLRFLAKQISGKPVQEAIDQMEFSSKRWARNLMHNLASARTNVARFQGIDPANLIVSRTWTGKGKYTKRLDFKGRGRAGMIRDRESHIRYQLKEVTRKPQVEGPAQRRNIKRFNIRKKIWTPMKEAKPIYNPCPYYNW
;
A
#
# COMPACT_ATOMS: atom_id res chain seq x y z
N MET A 1 50.97 -7.14 -49.81
CA MET A 1 50.52 -6.63 -51.12
C MET A 1 49.31 -7.45 -51.48
N SER A 2 48.08 -6.95 -51.36
CA SER A 2 47.47 -5.99 -52.27
C SER A 2 46.30 -5.26 -51.62
N ALA A 3 46.11 -4.02 -52.06
CA ALA A 3 45.16 -3.04 -51.55
C ALA A 3 43.91 -2.94 -52.44
N LEU A 4 42.72 -2.82 -51.82
CA LEU A 4 41.47 -2.27 -52.37
C LEU A 4 40.63 -1.90 -51.12
N ARG A 5 40.41 -0.67 -50.63
CA ARG A 5 40.07 0.66 -51.18
C ARG A 5 38.79 0.66 -52.04
N ILE A 6 37.63 0.77 -51.39
CA ILE A 6 36.42 1.37 -51.96
C ILE A 6 35.87 2.40 -50.97
N LEU A 7 35.74 3.62 -51.47
CA LEU A 7 35.20 4.83 -50.84
C LEU A 7 33.69 4.98 -51.15
N ARG A 8 33.07 5.92 -50.42
CA ARG A 8 31.84 6.72 -50.70
C ARG A 8 30.67 6.38 -49.76
N SER A 9 30.40 7.20 -48.73
CA SER A 9 29.86 8.58 -48.69
C SER A 9 28.35 8.63 -48.93
N GLY A 10 27.61 9.09 -47.90
CA GLY A 10 26.17 9.34 -47.98
C GLY A 10 25.59 9.89 -46.68
N LEU A 11 26.07 11.05 -46.25
CA LEU A 11 25.43 11.91 -45.26
C LEU A 11 24.22 12.59 -45.91
N THR A 12 23.02 12.43 -45.37
CA THR A 12 21.94 13.42 -45.52
C THR A 12 21.16 13.55 -44.22
N ALA A 13 21.42 14.65 -43.51
CA ALA A 13 20.59 15.16 -42.45
C ALA A 13 19.30 15.74 -43.06
N ARG A 14 18.14 15.45 -42.47
CA ARG A 14 16.89 16.15 -42.79
C ARG A 14 16.40 16.88 -41.54
N SER A 15 16.22 18.18 -41.72
CA SER A 15 15.95 19.21 -40.74
C SER A 15 14.55 19.14 -40.15
N LEU A 16 14.48 19.61 -38.90
CA LEU A 16 13.30 19.86 -38.06
C LEU A 16 12.41 20.95 -38.66
N SER A 17 11.10 20.81 -38.52
CA SER A 17 10.14 21.91 -38.67
C SER A 17 9.20 21.93 -37.46
N THR A 18 9.38 22.92 -36.59
CA THR A 18 8.51 23.30 -35.50
C THR A 18 7.50 24.33 -36.00
N SER A 19 6.19 24.08 -35.83
CA SER A 19 5.15 25.10 -36.02
C SER A 19 4.66 25.62 -34.66
N THR A 20 4.58 26.94 -34.56
CA THR A 20 4.17 27.77 -33.42
C THR A 20 2.65 27.94 -33.35
N PRO A 21 2.04 28.11 -32.16
CA PRO A 21 0.65 28.54 -32.02
C PRO A 21 0.50 30.08 -32.11
N SER A 22 -0.58 30.52 -32.77
CA SER A 22 -1.00 31.93 -32.88
C SER A 22 -1.74 32.41 -31.62
N VAL A 23 -1.58 33.71 -31.33
CA VAL A 23 -2.14 34.41 -30.17
C VAL A 23 -3.14 35.47 -30.68
N THR A 24 -4.08 35.83 -29.79
CA THR A 24 -4.91 37.05 -29.72
C THR A 24 -6.37 36.96 -30.20
N SER A 25 -7.28 37.19 -29.24
CA SER A 25 -8.35 38.19 -29.36
C SER A 25 -8.92 38.51 -27.97
N LEU A 26 -8.64 39.74 -27.52
CA LEU A 26 -9.27 40.45 -26.41
C LEU A 26 -10.69 40.86 -26.82
N ALA A 27 -11.69 40.56 -25.99
CA ALA A 27 -12.89 41.40 -25.91
C ALA A 27 -13.61 41.18 -24.57
N SER A 28 -13.49 42.18 -23.72
CA SER A 28 -14.30 42.45 -22.53
C SER A 28 -15.71 42.91 -22.92
N ALA A 29 -16.72 42.65 -22.09
CA ALA A 29 -17.72 43.66 -21.71
C ALA A 29 -18.73 43.18 -20.65
N LEU A 30 -18.69 43.87 -19.51
CA LEU A 30 -19.81 44.50 -18.80
C LEU A 30 -20.87 43.67 -18.04
N LYS A 31 -20.65 43.74 -16.73
CA LYS A 31 -21.50 43.73 -15.52
C LYS A 31 -22.72 44.67 -15.55
N MET A 32 -23.88 44.21 -15.05
CA MET A 32 -24.98 45.01 -14.44
C MET A 32 -25.76 44.09 -13.46
N LEU A 33 -25.61 44.19 -12.12
CA LEU A 33 -26.40 44.98 -11.14
C LEU A 33 -27.91 44.61 -11.11
N HIS A 34 -28.35 43.77 -10.15
CA HIS A 34 -29.05 44.10 -8.88
C HIS A 34 -30.47 44.65 -9.03
N LEU A 35 -31.46 43.97 -8.40
CA LEU A 35 -32.22 44.49 -7.25
C LEU A 35 -33.17 43.40 -6.70
N SER A 36 -33.02 43.08 -5.42
CA SER A 36 -33.94 42.29 -4.60
C SER A 36 -35.08 43.18 -4.09
N SER A 37 -36.33 42.79 -4.36
CA SER A 37 -37.52 43.46 -3.81
C SER A 37 -37.88 42.91 -2.43
N THR A 38 -38.23 43.85 -1.55
CA THR A 38 -38.45 43.73 -0.11
C THR A 38 -39.83 43.19 0.28
N ALA A 39 -39.87 42.70 1.52
CA ALA A 39 -40.96 42.12 2.30
C ALA A 39 -42.33 42.84 2.28
N SER A 40 -43.38 42.07 2.52
CA SER A 40 -44.58 42.53 3.23
C SER A 40 -44.97 41.53 4.32
N LEU A 41 -45.24 42.07 5.52
CA LEU A 41 -45.78 41.37 6.69
C LEU A 41 -47.31 41.50 6.66
N HIS A 42 -48.02 40.40 6.90
CA HIS A 42 -49.41 40.47 7.35
C HIS A 42 -49.63 39.47 8.51
N THR A 43 -49.88 40.04 9.67
CA THR A 43 -50.40 39.39 10.88
C THR A 43 -51.90 39.57 10.94
N SER A 44 -52.64 38.46 11.07
CA SER A 44 -53.92 38.30 11.82
C SER A 44 -54.64 37.07 11.27
N ALA A 45 -55.44 36.28 11.98
CA ALA A 45 -55.72 35.98 13.38
C ALA A 45 -56.88 34.95 13.30
N PHE A 46 -56.94 34.01 14.24
CA PHE A 46 -58.11 33.18 14.60
C PHE A 46 -58.66 32.16 13.60
N ARG A 47 -58.70 30.86 13.99
CA ARG A 47 -59.94 30.17 14.43
C ARG A 47 -59.70 28.71 14.88
N ALA A 48 -60.28 28.39 16.05
CA ALA A 48 -60.79 27.10 16.56
C ALA A 48 -59.85 25.88 16.59
N GLU A 49 -59.40 25.47 17.78
CA GLU A 49 -60.04 24.47 18.65
C GLU A 49 -60.01 23.05 18.09
N ASN A 50 -59.14 22.21 18.67
CA ASN A 50 -59.47 20.85 19.04
C ASN A 50 -58.68 20.47 20.30
N LYS A 51 -59.41 19.86 21.23
CA LYS A 51 -59.04 19.51 22.61
C LYS A 51 -58.10 18.28 22.66
N ASP A 52 -57.53 18.11 23.86
CA ASP A 52 -56.89 16.91 24.41
C ASP A 52 -55.41 16.74 23.97
N ASP A 53 -54.35 16.92 24.78
CA ASP A 53 -54.13 16.47 26.15
C ASP A 53 -53.19 17.40 26.95
N LEU A 54 -53.59 17.80 28.15
CA LEU A 54 -52.67 18.32 29.16
C LEU A 54 -51.94 17.15 29.85
N LYS A 55 -50.75 16.78 29.37
CA LYS A 55 -49.83 15.95 30.16
C LYS A 55 -48.95 16.86 31.02
N TYR A 56 -49.31 16.94 32.30
CA TYR A 56 -48.50 17.53 33.36
C TYR A 56 -47.10 16.89 33.37
N GLN A 57 -46.05 17.69 33.15
CA GLN A 57 -44.67 17.23 33.35
C GLN A 57 -44.38 17.12 34.84
N ARG A 58 -43.88 15.97 35.30
CA ARG A 58 -43.28 15.83 36.63
C ARG A 58 -41.82 16.29 36.59
N PRO A 59 -41.38 17.25 37.40
CA PRO A 59 -39.96 17.57 37.51
C PRO A 59 -39.18 16.50 38.28
N ASN A 60 -37.90 16.41 37.92
CA ASN A 60 -36.88 15.49 38.40
C ASN A 60 -36.68 15.59 39.92
N LEU A 61 -36.91 14.51 40.67
CA LEU A 61 -36.31 14.29 42.00
C LEU A 61 -36.31 12.79 42.30
N GLY A 62 -35.13 12.19 42.29
CA GLY A 62 -34.91 10.78 42.60
C GLY A 62 -33.70 10.28 41.83
N ALA A 63 -32.54 10.35 42.46
CA ALA A 63 -31.24 10.01 41.88
C ALA A 63 -31.26 8.65 41.15
N SER A 64 -31.13 8.68 39.82
CA SER A 64 -30.65 7.52 39.08
C SER A 64 -29.11 7.49 39.19
N PRO A 65 -28.50 6.37 39.61
CA PRO A 65 -27.06 6.27 39.75
C PRO A 65 -26.38 6.41 38.39
N LEU A 66 -25.23 7.08 38.38
CA LEU A 66 -24.35 7.36 37.23
C LEU A 66 -23.86 6.09 36.48
N PHE A 67 -24.28 4.89 36.87
CA PHE A 67 -23.82 3.61 36.35
C PHE A 67 -24.87 2.81 35.55
N ASP A 68 -26.10 3.28 35.39
CA ASP A 68 -27.10 2.63 34.51
C ASP A 68 -27.01 3.13 33.06
N LEU A 69 -25.84 2.95 32.45
CA LEU A 69 -25.65 3.07 31.00
C LEU A 69 -25.49 1.73 30.30
N ASN A 70 -25.92 0.63 30.93
CA ASN A 70 -25.94 -0.66 30.24
C ASN A 70 -26.91 -1.63 30.89
N ARG A 71 -27.84 -2.16 30.08
CA ARG A 71 -28.88 -3.18 30.38
C ARG A 71 -30.16 -2.56 30.93
N SER A 72 -31.30 -2.55 30.24
CA SER A 72 -31.89 -3.57 29.37
C SER A 72 -32.71 -2.93 28.24
N ALA A 73 -32.15 -2.92 27.03
CA ALA A 73 -32.94 -2.84 25.81
C ALA A 73 -33.56 -4.21 25.54
N SER A 74 -34.57 -4.57 26.32
CA SER A 74 -35.49 -5.65 26.00
C SER A 74 -36.80 -5.33 26.71
N GLU A 75 -37.84 -5.09 25.91
CA GLU A 75 -39.26 -5.06 26.27
C GLU A 75 -39.89 -3.68 26.59
N ALA A 76 -40.30 -2.97 25.53
CA ALA A 76 -41.66 -2.45 25.36
C ALA A 76 -41.84 -1.97 23.91
N GLY A 77 -42.79 -2.57 23.18
CA GLY A 77 -42.97 -2.39 21.74
C GLY A 77 -43.88 -1.23 21.33
N ALA A 78 -43.94 -1.09 20.00
CA ALA A 78 -44.89 -0.38 19.15
C ALA A 78 -44.54 1.06 18.69
N ALA A 79 -44.51 1.17 17.36
CA ALA A 79 -44.55 2.35 16.49
C ALA A 79 -43.21 2.91 16.00
N GLY A 80 -42.96 2.73 14.69
CA GLY A 80 -41.95 3.47 13.94
C GLY A 80 -41.29 2.60 12.87
N GLY A 81 -41.44 3.00 11.60
CA GLY A 81 -41.12 2.19 10.44
C GLY A 81 -39.66 1.72 10.36
N ASP A 82 -39.50 0.55 9.74
CA ASP A 82 -38.23 -0.08 9.41
C ASP A 82 -37.40 0.80 8.48
N VAL A 83 -36.53 1.61 9.07
CA VAL A 83 -35.39 2.21 8.38
C VAL A 83 -34.14 1.95 9.21
N SER A 84 -33.22 1.19 8.61
CA SER A 84 -31.78 1.19 8.86
C SER A 84 -31.23 0.54 10.15
N ARG A 85 -31.12 -0.79 10.18
CA ARG A 85 -29.99 -1.42 10.88
C ARG A 85 -29.59 -2.79 10.34
N SER A 86 -28.96 -2.77 9.17
CA SER A 86 -28.00 -3.80 8.77
C SER A 86 -26.81 -3.17 8.05
N GLN A 87 -26.22 -2.14 8.66
CA GLN A 87 -24.79 -1.91 8.48
C GLN A 87 -24.07 -3.00 9.28
N THR A 88 -24.04 -4.20 8.72
CA THR A 88 -22.83 -5.01 8.88
C THR A 88 -21.74 -4.16 8.25
N ASP A 89 -20.84 -3.63 9.07
CA ASP A 89 -19.63 -2.98 8.60
C ASP A 89 -18.89 -3.99 7.71
N ASN A 90 -19.15 -3.91 6.41
CA ASN A 90 -18.37 -4.57 5.39
C ASN A 90 -17.00 -3.90 5.46
N PHE A 91 -16.16 -4.36 6.39
CA PHE A 91 -14.72 -4.28 6.29
C PHE A 91 -14.32 -5.18 5.12
N GLU A 92 -14.73 -4.81 3.91
CA GLU A 92 -14.04 -5.22 2.71
C GLU A 92 -12.63 -4.67 2.88
N SER A 93 -11.75 -5.51 3.41
CA SER A 93 -10.32 -5.22 3.50
C SER A 93 -9.92 -4.73 2.12
N LEU A 94 -9.54 -3.46 2.00
CA LEU A 94 -9.04 -2.88 0.75
C LEU A 94 -7.96 -3.83 0.24
N LYS A 95 -8.30 -4.70 -0.73
CA LYS A 95 -7.38 -5.69 -1.26
C LYS A 95 -6.34 -4.89 -2.03
N THR A 96 -5.21 -4.61 -1.39
CA THR A 96 -4.06 -4.00 -2.07
C THR A 96 -3.72 -4.91 -3.22
N SER A 97 -3.79 -4.39 -4.44
CA SER A 97 -3.58 -5.18 -5.64
C SER A 97 -2.10 -5.59 -5.72
N GLU A 98 -1.84 -6.89 -5.57
CA GLU A 98 -0.51 -7.48 -5.63
C GLU A 98 -0.32 -8.27 -6.93
N PHE A 99 0.74 -7.98 -7.67
CA PHE A 99 1.01 -8.59 -8.97
C PHE A 99 2.28 -9.42 -8.92
N THR A 100 2.13 -10.73 -9.10
CA THR A 100 3.26 -11.65 -9.03
C THR A 100 3.85 -11.88 -10.41
N PHE A 101 5.16 -11.63 -10.55
CA PHE A 101 5.94 -11.89 -11.75
C PHE A 101 7.04 -12.92 -11.48
N LYS A 102 7.47 -13.59 -12.54
CA LYS A 102 8.51 -14.61 -12.50
C LYS A 102 9.46 -14.41 -13.67
N THR A 103 10.75 -14.60 -13.43
CA THR A 103 11.76 -14.63 -14.50
C THR A 103 12.00 -16.04 -15.04
N ALA A 104 12.66 -16.14 -16.20
CA ALA A 104 13.15 -17.40 -16.73
C ALA A 104 14.10 -18.13 -15.77
N ASN A 105 14.32 -19.41 -16.00
CA ASN A 105 15.28 -20.20 -15.24
C ASN A 105 16.71 -19.80 -15.63
N TYR A 106 17.46 -19.26 -14.66
CA TYR A 106 18.84 -18.88 -14.81
C TYR A 106 19.76 -20.04 -14.42
N LYS A 107 20.83 -20.27 -15.19
CA LYS A 107 21.86 -21.28 -14.88
C LYS A 107 22.78 -20.79 -13.75
N THR A 108 22.24 -20.75 -12.53
CA THR A 108 22.94 -20.36 -11.32
C THR A 108 22.25 -20.93 -10.09
N GLY A 109 22.94 -20.88 -8.95
CA GLY A 109 22.38 -21.31 -7.67
C GLY A 109 21.48 -20.24 -7.05
N TYR A 110 20.36 -20.66 -6.47
CA TYR A 110 19.40 -19.78 -5.79
C TYR A 110 20.04 -18.88 -4.71
N ARG A 111 21.09 -19.37 -4.02
CA ARG A 111 21.82 -18.60 -3.00
C ARG A 111 22.54 -17.38 -3.58
N LYS A 112 23.08 -17.48 -4.81
CA LYS A 112 23.75 -16.36 -5.49
C LYS A 112 22.72 -15.35 -6.00
N LEU A 113 21.61 -15.81 -6.58
CA LEU A 113 20.51 -14.92 -7.01
C LEU A 113 19.82 -14.20 -5.84
N ARG A 114 19.80 -14.79 -4.64
CA ARG A 114 19.23 -14.17 -3.45
C ARG A 114 19.80 -12.77 -3.19
N PHE A 115 21.07 -12.52 -3.51
CA PHE A 115 21.67 -11.20 -3.34
C PHE A 115 21.01 -10.15 -4.24
N LEU A 116 20.76 -10.48 -5.51
CA LEU A 116 20.02 -9.61 -6.43
C LEU A 116 18.58 -9.40 -5.98
N ALA A 117 17.90 -10.48 -5.59
CA ALA A 117 16.52 -10.39 -5.08
C ALA A 117 16.43 -9.47 -3.84
N LYS A 118 17.38 -9.58 -2.92
CA LYS A 118 17.45 -8.68 -1.75
C LYS A 118 17.72 -7.23 -2.14
N GLN A 119 18.57 -6.98 -3.12
CA GLN A 119 18.95 -5.62 -3.54
C GLN A 119 17.75 -4.83 -4.10
N ILE A 120 16.83 -5.48 -4.80
CA ILE A 120 15.64 -4.84 -5.37
C ILE A 120 14.43 -4.81 -4.42
N SER A 121 14.50 -5.52 -3.29
CA SER A 121 13.37 -5.65 -2.37
C SER A 121 13.03 -4.32 -1.70
N GLY A 122 11.76 -3.91 -1.75
CA GLY A 122 11.29 -2.68 -1.12
C GLY A 122 11.63 -1.39 -1.86
N LYS A 123 12.27 -1.46 -3.04
CA LYS A 123 12.58 -0.29 -3.86
C LYS A 123 11.45 0.03 -4.83
N PRO A 124 11.26 1.31 -5.22
CA PRO A 124 10.39 1.65 -6.33
C PRO A 124 10.89 0.95 -7.60
N VAL A 125 9.97 0.59 -8.50
CA VAL A 125 10.31 -0.25 -9.66
C VAL A 125 11.33 0.43 -10.56
N GLN A 126 11.26 1.77 -10.71
CA GLN A 126 12.23 2.51 -11.51
C GLN A 126 13.65 2.43 -10.90
N GLU A 127 13.80 2.73 -9.62
CA GLU A 127 15.10 2.62 -8.94
C GLU A 127 15.64 1.18 -8.99
N ALA A 128 14.76 0.17 -8.89
CA ALA A 128 15.16 -1.23 -9.03
C ALA A 128 15.72 -1.55 -10.43
N ILE A 129 15.17 -0.95 -11.49
CA ILE A 129 15.68 -1.08 -12.87
C ILE A 129 17.07 -0.45 -12.95
N ASP A 130 17.22 0.80 -12.50
CA ASP A 130 18.49 1.53 -12.53
C ASP A 130 19.58 0.78 -11.74
N GLN A 131 19.23 0.21 -10.59
CA GLN A 131 20.14 -0.61 -9.78
C GLN A 131 20.58 -1.91 -10.48
N MET A 132 19.71 -2.51 -11.29
CA MET A 132 20.05 -3.71 -12.06
C MET A 132 20.84 -3.38 -13.33
N GLU A 133 20.70 -2.17 -13.86
CA GLU A 133 21.50 -1.67 -14.98
C GLU A 133 22.97 -1.55 -14.61
N PHE A 134 23.27 -0.93 -13.46
CA PHE A 134 24.66 -0.71 -13.00
C PHE A 134 25.26 -1.85 -12.18
N SER A 135 24.52 -2.93 -11.94
CA SER A 135 25.02 -4.06 -11.14
C SER A 135 25.97 -4.94 -11.96
N SER A 136 27.16 -5.21 -11.41
CA SER A 136 28.18 -6.07 -12.03
C SER A 136 27.82 -7.56 -12.08
N LYS A 137 26.69 -7.99 -11.50
CA LYS A 137 26.30 -9.40 -11.48
C LYS A 137 25.77 -9.83 -12.84
N ARG A 138 26.27 -10.98 -13.34
CA ARG A 138 25.87 -11.58 -14.63
C ARG A 138 24.36 -11.55 -14.94
N TRP A 139 23.53 -11.88 -13.94
CA TRP A 139 22.07 -12.01 -14.13
C TRP A 139 21.28 -10.73 -13.87
N ALA A 140 21.95 -9.61 -13.59
CA ALA A 140 21.28 -8.33 -13.33
C ALA A 140 20.60 -7.79 -14.59
N ARG A 141 21.27 -7.83 -15.75
CA ARG A 141 20.71 -7.35 -17.03
C ARG A 141 19.42 -8.07 -17.43
N ASN A 142 19.37 -9.40 -17.27
CA ASN A 142 18.14 -10.17 -17.53
C ASN A 142 17.02 -9.81 -16.55
N LEU A 143 17.36 -9.51 -15.29
CA LEU A 143 16.37 -9.11 -14.29
C LEU A 143 15.85 -7.69 -14.56
N MET A 144 16.71 -6.77 -15.00
CA MET A 144 16.36 -5.42 -15.46
C MET A 144 15.29 -5.47 -16.56
N HIS A 145 15.51 -6.27 -17.61
CA HIS A 145 14.53 -6.44 -18.69
C HIS A 145 13.21 -7.03 -18.19
N ASN A 146 13.27 -7.98 -17.25
CA ASN A 146 12.06 -8.58 -16.67
C ASN A 146 11.27 -7.57 -15.82
N LEU A 147 11.95 -6.72 -15.03
CA LEU A 147 11.34 -5.63 -14.27
C LEU A 147 10.71 -4.57 -15.18
N ALA A 148 11.40 -4.19 -16.27
CA ALA A 148 10.87 -3.26 -17.26
C ALA A 148 9.61 -3.81 -17.94
N SER A 149 9.60 -5.10 -18.30
CA SER A 149 8.42 -5.77 -18.84
C SER A 149 7.28 -5.87 -17.82
N ALA A 150 7.58 -6.15 -16.55
CA ALA A 150 6.55 -6.18 -15.51
C ALA A 150 5.93 -4.79 -15.27
N ARG A 151 6.76 -3.73 -15.28
CA ARG A 151 6.31 -2.34 -15.21
C ARG A 151 5.32 -2.01 -16.34
N THR A 152 5.65 -2.34 -17.59
CA THR A 152 4.77 -2.07 -18.74
C THR A 152 3.50 -2.93 -18.72
N ASN A 153 3.60 -4.18 -18.29
CA ASN A 153 2.43 -5.08 -18.15
C ASN A 153 1.43 -4.55 -17.12
N VAL A 154 1.90 -4.14 -15.94
CA VAL A 154 1.04 -3.55 -14.90
C VAL A 154 0.36 -2.28 -15.41
N ALA A 155 1.13 -1.36 -16.00
CA ALA A 155 0.59 -0.11 -16.52
C ALA A 155 -0.48 -0.35 -17.60
N ARG A 156 -0.23 -1.28 -18.52
CA ARG A 156 -1.14 -1.57 -19.64
C ARG A 156 -2.43 -2.27 -19.21
N PHE A 157 -2.33 -3.29 -18.35
CA PHE A 157 -3.47 -4.14 -18.04
C PHE A 157 -4.28 -3.70 -16.82
N GLN A 158 -3.66 -2.99 -15.87
CA GLN A 158 -4.34 -2.57 -14.63
C GLN A 158 -4.55 -1.06 -14.56
N GLY A 159 -3.95 -0.29 -15.46
CA GLY A 159 -4.07 1.18 -15.46
C GLY A 159 -3.41 1.84 -14.24
N ILE A 160 -2.49 1.15 -13.58
CA ILE A 160 -1.76 1.69 -12.42
C ILE A 160 -0.57 2.52 -12.92
N ASP A 161 -0.40 3.70 -12.32
CA ASP A 161 0.72 4.57 -12.66
C ASP A 161 2.06 3.89 -12.35
N PRO A 162 2.97 3.79 -13.34
CA PRO A 162 4.24 3.11 -13.16
C PRO A 162 5.15 3.78 -12.12
N ALA A 163 4.99 5.09 -11.90
CA ALA A 163 5.74 5.85 -10.90
C ALA A 163 5.38 5.47 -9.47
N ASN A 164 4.16 4.98 -9.24
CA ASN A 164 3.68 4.57 -7.93
C ASN A 164 3.95 3.09 -7.64
N LEU A 165 4.65 2.38 -8.51
CA LEU A 165 4.85 0.95 -8.38
C LEU A 165 6.10 0.63 -7.53
N ILE A 166 5.95 -0.25 -6.54
CA ILE A 166 7.04 -0.70 -5.66
C ILE A 166 7.16 -2.22 -5.65
N VAL A 167 8.39 -2.70 -5.52
CA VAL A 167 8.68 -4.12 -5.34
C VAL A 167 8.37 -4.51 -3.89
N SER A 168 7.19 -5.06 -3.64
CA SER A 168 6.70 -5.44 -2.30
C SER A 168 7.52 -6.55 -1.67
N ARG A 169 7.70 -7.64 -2.41
CA ARG A 169 8.33 -8.87 -1.93
C ARG A 169 9.10 -9.52 -3.06
N THR A 170 10.24 -10.08 -2.73
CA THR A 170 11.13 -10.76 -3.68
C THR A 170 11.65 -12.04 -3.07
N TRP A 171 11.65 -13.12 -3.82
CA TRP A 171 12.25 -14.37 -3.39
C TRP A 171 12.83 -15.14 -4.57
N THR A 172 13.68 -16.11 -4.26
CA THR A 172 14.34 -16.95 -5.26
C THR A 172 13.85 -18.38 -5.12
N GLY A 173 13.42 -18.97 -6.24
CA GLY A 173 13.02 -20.37 -6.33
C GLY A 173 14.14 -21.26 -6.87
N LYS A 174 13.99 -22.57 -6.66
CA LYS A 174 14.82 -23.58 -7.33
C LYS A 174 14.14 -23.95 -8.66
N GLY A 175 14.95 -24.10 -9.70
CA GLY A 175 14.55 -24.69 -10.99
C GLY A 175 14.98 -26.15 -11.08
N LYS A 176 15.16 -26.65 -12.32
CA LYS A 176 15.61 -28.03 -12.57
C LYS A 176 17.07 -28.20 -12.17
N TYR A 177 17.37 -29.23 -11.39
CA TYR A 177 18.74 -29.58 -10.99
C TYR A 177 19.16 -30.84 -11.73
N THR A 178 20.16 -30.72 -12.58
CA THR A 178 20.78 -31.87 -13.24
C THR A 178 21.90 -32.40 -12.36
N LYS A 179 22.04 -33.72 -12.27
CA LYS A 179 23.09 -34.38 -11.50
C LYS A 179 24.20 -34.83 -12.46
N ARG A 180 25.45 -34.65 -12.05
CA ARG A 180 26.65 -35.13 -12.75
C ARG A 180 27.55 -35.83 -11.75
N LEU A 181 28.06 -37.01 -12.12
CA LEU A 181 29.00 -37.73 -11.27
C LEU A 181 30.36 -37.03 -11.25
N ASP A 182 31.00 -37.03 -10.08
CA ASP A 182 32.28 -36.38 -9.81
C ASP A 182 33.25 -37.41 -9.22
N PHE A 183 34.04 -38.03 -10.07
CA PHE A 183 35.01 -39.06 -9.67
C PHE A 183 36.17 -38.42 -8.88
N LYS A 184 36.52 -39.03 -7.75
CA LYS A 184 37.60 -38.61 -6.85
C LYS A 184 38.60 -39.73 -6.65
N GLY A 185 39.74 -39.41 -6.05
CA GLY A 185 40.75 -40.42 -5.70
C GLY A 185 40.22 -41.51 -4.76
N ARG A 186 40.89 -42.67 -4.75
CA ARG A 186 40.58 -43.83 -3.90
C ARG A 186 39.17 -44.41 -4.11
N GLY A 187 38.72 -44.51 -5.37
CA GLY A 187 37.42 -45.10 -5.71
C GLY A 187 36.19 -44.34 -5.19
N ARG A 188 36.35 -43.09 -4.74
CA ARG A 188 35.25 -42.26 -4.22
C ARG A 188 34.55 -41.54 -5.37
N ALA A 189 33.23 -41.39 -5.28
CA ALA A 189 32.46 -40.58 -6.22
C ALA A 189 31.53 -39.62 -5.46
N GLY A 190 31.58 -38.34 -5.85
CA GLY A 190 30.59 -37.33 -5.46
C GLY A 190 29.53 -37.14 -6.55
N MET A 191 28.48 -36.39 -6.21
CA MET A 191 27.47 -35.96 -7.18
C MET A 191 27.41 -34.43 -7.22
N ILE A 192 27.90 -33.83 -8.30
CA ILE A 192 27.76 -32.41 -8.56
C ILE A 192 26.33 -32.15 -9.06
N ARG A 193 25.74 -31.03 -8.62
CA ARG A 193 24.41 -30.59 -9.06
C ARG A 193 24.54 -29.29 -9.83
N ASP A 194 24.22 -29.34 -11.12
CA ASP A 194 24.10 -28.16 -11.96
C ASP A 194 22.74 -27.52 -11.72
N ARG A 195 22.76 -26.35 -11.09
CA ARG A 195 21.56 -25.71 -10.54
C ARG A 195 21.03 -24.68 -11.52
N GLU A 196 19.71 -24.69 -11.68
CA GLU A 196 18.94 -23.60 -12.24
C GLU A 196 18.08 -22.95 -11.18
N SER A 197 17.85 -21.65 -11.27
CA SER A 197 16.98 -20.94 -10.33
C SER A 197 16.35 -19.72 -10.99
N HIS A 198 15.23 -19.28 -10.45
CA HIS A 198 14.47 -18.14 -10.95
C HIS A 198 14.14 -17.20 -9.80
N ILE A 199 13.95 -15.91 -10.12
CA ILE A 199 13.46 -14.92 -9.17
C ILE A 199 11.95 -14.77 -9.38
N ARG A 200 11.21 -14.64 -8.28
CA ARG A 200 9.82 -14.20 -8.26
C ARG A 200 9.74 -12.93 -7.43
N TYR A 201 8.93 -12.00 -7.89
CA TYR A 201 8.69 -10.76 -7.16
C TYR A 201 7.23 -10.34 -7.30
N GLN A 202 6.79 -9.60 -6.30
CA GLN A 202 5.46 -9.02 -6.22
C GLN A 202 5.58 -7.51 -6.35
N LEU A 203 4.85 -6.94 -7.29
CA LEU A 203 4.65 -5.51 -7.42
C LEU A 203 3.37 -5.14 -6.70
N LYS A 204 3.39 -3.99 -6.04
CA LYS A 204 2.19 -3.39 -5.46
C LYS A 204 2.23 -1.90 -5.76
N GLU A 205 1.06 -1.29 -5.75
CA GLU A 205 0.99 0.16 -5.71
C GLU A 205 1.43 0.68 -4.34
N VAL A 206 2.21 1.76 -4.34
CA VAL A 206 2.52 2.52 -3.13
C VAL A 206 1.26 3.25 -2.71
N THR A 207 0.52 2.67 -1.77
CA THR A 207 -0.42 3.46 -0.99
C THR A 207 0.41 4.49 -0.21
N ARG A 208 0.40 5.76 -0.65
CA ARG A 208 0.92 6.85 0.18
C ARG A 208 0.15 6.77 1.49
N LYS A 209 0.80 6.26 2.54
CA LYS A 209 0.25 6.45 3.88
C LYS A 209 0.09 7.96 4.03
N PRO A 210 -1.08 8.46 4.43
CA PRO A 210 -1.26 9.90 4.63
C PRO A 210 -0.09 10.38 5.49
N GLN A 211 0.64 11.40 5.01
CA GLN A 211 1.71 12.00 5.79
C GLN A 211 1.01 12.61 7.00
N VAL A 212 1.10 11.92 8.13
CA VAL A 212 0.42 12.37 9.33
C VAL A 212 1.26 13.48 9.92
N GLU A 213 0.82 14.72 9.72
CA GLU A 213 1.47 15.92 10.22
C GLU A 213 1.38 15.94 11.75
N GLY A 214 2.51 15.70 12.42
CA GLY A 214 2.63 15.90 13.86
C GLY A 214 3.44 14.84 14.61
N PRO A 215 4.11 15.22 15.70
CA PRO A 215 4.87 14.30 16.55
C PRO A 215 3.97 13.28 17.27
N ALA A 216 2.67 13.56 17.41
CA ALA A 216 1.70 12.74 18.15
C ALA A 216 1.32 11.43 17.44
N GLN A 217 1.33 11.39 16.10
CA GLN A 217 0.94 10.18 15.35
C GLN A 217 2.12 9.45 14.69
N ARG A 218 3.32 10.05 14.64
CA ARG A 218 4.58 9.28 14.53
C ARG A 218 4.73 8.24 15.65
N ARG A 219 4.05 8.45 16.80
CA ARG A 219 3.97 7.52 17.93
C ARG A 219 3.07 6.30 17.67
N ASN A 220 2.30 6.25 16.58
CA ASN A 220 1.59 5.04 16.11
C ASN A 220 2.54 4.01 15.46
N ILE A 221 3.85 4.09 15.72
CA ILE A 221 4.72 2.93 15.60
C ILE A 221 4.21 1.93 16.64
N LYS A 222 3.90 0.70 16.20
CA LYS A 222 3.44 -0.48 16.97
C LYS A 222 4.30 -0.87 18.20
N ARG A 223 5.26 -0.02 18.57
CA ARG A 223 6.35 -0.19 19.54
C ARG A 223 6.72 1.09 20.30
N PHE A 224 6.09 2.25 20.07
CA PHE A 224 6.23 3.42 20.96
C PHE A 224 5.01 3.51 21.88
N ASN A 225 4.60 2.35 22.40
CA ASN A 225 3.61 2.30 23.46
C ASN A 225 4.26 2.84 24.72
N ILE A 226 3.63 3.84 25.32
CA ILE A 226 3.76 4.23 26.74
C ILE A 226 3.73 2.99 27.66
N ARG A 227 3.14 1.87 27.20
CA ARG A 227 3.05 0.57 27.88
C ARG A 227 4.32 -0.30 27.86
N LYS A 228 5.37 0.04 27.11
CA LYS A 228 6.62 -0.75 27.19
C LYS A 228 7.27 -0.50 28.54
N LYS A 229 7.41 -1.55 29.34
CA LYS A 229 8.13 -1.49 30.61
C LYS A 229 9.53 -0.93 30.34
N ILE A 230 9.81 0.23 30.91
CA ILE A 230 11.12 0.88 30.84
C ILE A 230 12.13 -0.07 31.48
N TRP A 231 13.38 -0.07 31.00
CA TRP A 231 14.43 -0.79 31.70
C TRP A 231 14.57 -0.19 33.10
N THR A 232 14.26 -1.01 34.10
CA THR A 232 14.39 -0.68 35.52
C THR A 232 15.51 -1.55 36.05
N PRO A 233 16.50 -1.00 36.77
CA PRO A 233 17.65 -1.76 37.24
C PRO A 233 17.24 -2.95 38.11
N MET A 234 16.22 -2.78 38.96
CA MET A 234 15.62 -3.83 39.78
C MET A 234 14.13 -3.95 39.49
N LYS A 235 13.64 -5.18 39.26
CA LYS A 235 12.24 -5.45 38.89
C LYS A 235 11.61 -6.38 39.92
N GLU A 236 11.05 -5.79 40.96
CA GLU A 236 10.45 -6.49 42.10
C GLU A 236 9.29 -7.40 41.69
N ALA A 237 8.45 -6.95 40.76
CA ALA A 237 7.30 -7.72 40.26
C ALA A 237 7.64 -8.77 39.18
N LYS A 238 8.86 -9.34 39.17
CA LYS A 238 9.20 -10.44 38.26
C LYS A 238 8.77 -11.76 38.92
N PRO A 239 7.85 -12.54 38.32
CA PRO A 239 7.41 -13.79 38.94
C PRO A 239 8.58 -14.76 39.04
N ILE A 240 8.67 -15.47 40.18
CA ILE A 240 9.60 -16.58 40.36
C ILE A 240 9.08 -17.73 39.49
N TYR A 241 9.87 -18.13 38.50
CA TYR A 241 9.53 -19.26 37.66
C TYR A 241 9.87 -20.55 38.40
N ASN A 242 8.88 -21.46 38.51
CA ASN A 242 9.01 -22.77 39.16
C ASN A 242 9.22 -22.70 40.69
N PRO A 243 8.19 -22.31 41.47
CA PRO A 243 8.28 -22.31 42.93
C PRO A 243 8.31 -23.73 43.49
N CYS A 244 9.11 -23.96 44.53
CA CYS A 244 9.06 -25.20 45.31
C CYS A 244 7.87 -25.19 46.30
N PRO A 245 7.35 -26.37 46.70
CA PRO A 245 6.18 -26.48 47.59
C PRO A 245 6.47 -26.16 49.07
N TYR A 246 7.66 -25.69 49.39
CA TYR A 246 8.07 -25.30 50.74
C TYR A 246 8.65 -23.88 50.71
N TYR A 247 8.64 -23.21 51.87
CA TYR A 247 9.17 -21.87 52.01
C TYR A 247 10.69 -21.88 51.84
N ASN A 248 11.18 -21.10 50.88
CA ASN A 248 12.59 -20.84 50.61
C ASN A 248 12.75 -19.33 50.43
N TRP A 249 12.50 -18.60 51.52
CA TRP A 249 12.60 -17.15 51.58
C TRP A 249 13.99 -16.66 51.18
#